data_AF-A0A1I5DMX5-F1
#
_entry.id   AF-A0A1I5DMX5-F1
#
_cell.length_a   1.000
_cell.length_b   1.000
_cell.length_c   1.000
_cell.angle_alpha   90.00
_cell.angle_beta   90.00
_cell.angle_gamma   90.00
#
_symmetry.space_group_name_H-M   'P 1'
#
loop_
_entity.id
_entity.type
_entity.pdbx_description
1 polymer ?
#
loop_
_entity_poly.entity_id
_entity_poly.type
_entity_poly.pdbx_seq_one_letter_code
_entity_poly.pdbx_strand_id
1 'polypeptide(L)' 'MFKIINDWKLLLLLCLTLGLAPFFPEPHVWGKIKWVLGGAKNMTLMDWFDLLFHGFPFILLIRYVVLKLVWKKL' A
#
# COMPACT_ATOMS: atom_id res chain seq x y z
N MET A 1 19.30 1.03 6.49
CA MET A 1 18.14 1.49 5.70
C MET A 1 17.55 0.40 4.79
N PHE A 2 18.34 -0.24 3.92
CA PHE A 2 17.86 -1.30 3.01
C PHE A 2 17.24 -2.54 3.69
N LYS A 3 17.57 -2.81 4.95
CA LYS A 3 17.08 -3.99 5.69
C LYS A 3 15.56 -3.96 5.90
N ILE A 4 14.98 -2.78 6.14
CA ILE A 4 13.54 -2.60 6.43
C ILE A 4 12.70 -2.85 5.16
N ILE A 5 13.06 -2.18 4.06
CA ILE A 5 12.33 -2.29 2.78
C ILE A 5 12.55 -3.60 2.02
N ASN A 6 13.41 -4.49 2.54
CA ASN A 6 13.66 -5.83 2.00
C ASN A 6 13.25 -6.95 2.97
N ASP A 7 12.72 -6.62 4.15
CA ASP A 7 12.18 -7.60 5.09
C ASP A 7 10.72 -7.88 4.74
N TRP A 8 10.49 -8.96 4.01
CA TRP A 8 9.15 -9.31 3.55
C TRP A 8 8.16 -9.58 4.68
N LYS A 9 8.62 -10.03 5.86
CA LYS A 9 7.74 -10.27 7.01
C LYS A 9 7.24 -8.94 7.55
N LEU A 10 8.13 -7.96 7.68
CA LEU A 10 7.77 -6.62 8.10
C LEU A 10 6.86 -5.95 7.07
N LEU A 11 7.17 -6.06 5.78
CA LEU A 11 6.31 -5.50 4.71
C LEU A 11 4.92 -6.12 4.72
N LEU A 12 4.84 -7.44 4.87
CA LEU A 12 3.56 -8.15 4.97
C LEU A 12 2.79 -7.72 6.22
N LEU A 13 3.46 -7.63 7.38
CA LEU A 13 2.86 -7.13 8.62
C LEU A 13 2.29 -5.72 8.45
N LEU A 14 3.04 -4.80 7.83
CA LEU A 14 2.59 -3.44 7.58
C LEU A 14 1.41 -3.39 6.60
N CYS A 15 1.38 -4.24 5.58
CA CYS A 15 0.22 -4.35 4.69
C CYS A 15 -1.02 -4.81 5.47
N LEU A 16 -0.88 -5.89 6.25
CA LEU A 16 -1.98 -6.49 7.01
C LEU A 16 -2.45 -5.66 8.19
N THR A 17 -1.67 -4.66 8.64
CA THR A 17 -2.01 -3.77 9.74
C THR A 17 -2.30 -2.36 9.24
N LEU A 18 -1.25 -1.56 9.05
CA LEU A 18 -1.35 -0.17 8.62
C LEU A 18 -2.05 -0.03 7.26
N GLY A 19 -1.71 -0.87 6.29
CA GLY A 19 -2.25 -0.74 4.94
C GLY A 19 -3.74 -1.06 4.84
N LEU A 20 -4.21 -2.05 5.59
CA LEU A 20 -5.63 -2.44 5.63
C LEU A 20 -6.45 -1.67 6.68
N ALA A 21 -5.83 -0.85 7.52
CA ALA A 21 -6.55 -0.08 8.53
C ALA A 21 -7.39 1.06 7.89
N PRO A 22 -8.53 1.41 8.49
CA PRO A 22 -9.31 0.62 9.44
C PRO A 22 -9.93 -0.60 8.76
N PHE A 23 -10.07 -1.71 9.48
CA PHE A 23 -10.60 -2.95 8.86
C PHE A 23 -12.12 -2.94 8.65
N PHE A 24 -12.84 -2.09 9.37
CA PHE A 24 -14.29 -1.97 9.32
C PHE A 24 -14.70 -0.49 9.18
N PRO A 25 -15.74 -0.16 8.41
CA PRO A 25 -16.52 -1.06 7.55
C PRO A 25 -15.74 -1.53 6.32
N GLU A 26 -14.70 -0.79 5.91
CA GLU A 26 -13.78 -1.18 4.86
C GLU A 26 -12.41 -0.49 5.01
N PRO A 27 -11.32 -1.11 4.51
CA PRO A 27 -9.99 -0.49 4.46
C PRO A 27 -10.00 0.87 3.76
N HIS A 28 -9.33 1.86 4.36
CA HIS A 28 -9.18 3.19 3.76
C HIS A 28 -8.59 3.10 2.36
N VAL A 29 -7.50 2.33 2.18
CA VAL A 29 -6.88 2.13 0.86
C VAL A 29 -7.88 1.65 -0.19
N TRP A 30 -8.81 0.76 0.19
CA TRP A 30 -9.81 0.22 -0.72
C TRP A 30 -10.89 1.25 -1.06
N GLY A 31 -11.41 1.95 -0.05
CA GLY A 31 -12.35 3.05 -0.22
C GLY A 31 -11.80 4.14 -1.14
N LYS A 32 -10.55 4.58 -0.89
CA LYS A 32 -9.88 5.60 -1.70
C LYS A 32 -9.60 5.13 -3.13
N ILE A 33 -9.18 3.88 -3.35
CA ILE A 33 -9.02 3.34 -4.72
C ILE A 33 -10.34 3.40 -5.49
N LYS A 34 -11.45 2.96 -4.90
CA LYS A 34 -12.78 3.08 -5.54
C LYS A 34 -13.14 4.53 -5.84
N TRP A 35 -12.84 5.45 -4.93
CA TRP A 35 -13.09 6.89 -5.12
C TRP A 35 -12.26 7.44 -6.29
N VAL A 36 -10.98 7.07 -6.40
CA VAL A 36 -10.12 7.44 -7.53
C VAL A 36 -10.64 6.87 -8.84
N LEU A 37 -11.05 5.60 -8.87
CA LEU A 37 -11.68 4.97 -10.05
C LEU A 37 -13.00 5.66 -10.45
N GLY A 38 -13.72 6.22 -9.48
CA GLY A 38 -14.90 7.06 -9.69
C GLY A 38 -14.61 8.51 -10.13
N GLY A 39 -13.35 8.84 -10.43
CA GLY A 39 -12.91 10.15 -10.92
C GLY A 39 -12.45 11.13 -9.84
N ALA A 40 -12.19 10.66 -8.61
CA ALA A 40 -11.63 11.46 -7.51
C ALA A 40 -12.38 12.78 -7.22
N LYS A 41 -13.68 12.83 -7.51
CA LYS A 41 -14.49 14.06 -7.35
C LYS A 41 -14.45 14.52 -5.90
N ASN A 42 -14.07 15.78 -5.70
CA ASN A 42 -13.95 16.43 -4.40
C ASN A 42 -12.95 15.78 -3.42
N MET A 43 -11.98 14.99 -3.90
CA MET A 43 -10.89 14.53 -3.03
C MET A 43 -10.03 15.70 -2.59
N THR A 44 -9.86 15.83 -1.28
CA THR A 44 -8.98 16.83 -0.67
C THR A 44 -7.54 16.30 -0.58
N LEU A 45 -6.60 17.18 -0.25
CA LEU A 45 -5.20 16.78 -0.02
C LEU A 45 -5.09 15.70 1.07
N MET A 46 -5.94 15.75 2.10
CA MET A 46 -5.94 14.75 3.16
C MET A 46 -6.39 13.37 2.65
N ASP A 47 -7.34 13.33 1.71
CA ASP A 47 -7.78 12.07 1.10
C ASP A 47 -6.68 11.42 0.27
N TRP A 48 -5.89 12.23 -0.44
CA TRP A 48 -4.71 11.77 -1.18
C TRP A 48 -3.60 11.29 -0.26
N PHE A 49 -3.36 12.00 0.84
CA PHE A 49 -2.41 11.58 1.85
C PHE A 49 -2.83 10.25 2.47
N ASP A 50 -4.11 10.08 2.82
CA ASP A 50 -4.67 8.85 3.37
C ASP A 50 -4.51 7.67 2.39
N LEU A 51 -4.82 7.87 1.10
CA LEU A 51 -4.57 6.87 0.05
C LEU A 51 -3.09 6.49 -0.03
N LEU A 52 -2.19 7.46 -0.03
CA LEU A 52 -0.75 7.22 -0.12
C LEU A 52 -0.23 6.52 1.14
N PHE A 53 -0.66 6.95 2.32
CA PHE A 53 -0.21 6.41 3.60
C PHE A 53 -0.60 4.95 3.78
N HIS A 54 -1.87 4.61 3.51
CA HIS A 54 -2.35 3.23 3.57
C HIS A 54 -1.91 2.40 2.35
N GLY A 55 -1.69 3.02 1.18
CA GLY A 55 -1.19 2.36 -0.02
C GLY A 55 0.31 2.04 0.00
N PHE A 56 1.10 2.82 0.73
CA PHE A 56 2.57 2.73 0.72
C PHE A 56 3.13 1.36 1.11
N PRO A 57 2.63 0.67 2.16
CA PRO A 57 3.06 -0.69 2.48
C PRO A 57 2.92 -1.67 1.30
N PHE A 58 1.81 -1.59 0.55
CA PHE A 58 1.57 -2.47 -0.59
C PHE A 58 2.53 -2.18 -1.74
N ILE A 59 2.83 -0.90 -2.01
CA ILE A 59 3.82 -0.51 -3.01
C ILE A 59 5.19 -1.10 -2.68
N LEU A 60 5.61 -1.03 -1.41
CA LEU A 60 6.86 -1.65 -0.96
C LEU A 60 6.86 -3.17 -1.11
N LEU A 61 5.76 -3.83 -0.76
CA LEU A 61 5.61 -5.29 -0.90
C LEU A 61 5.65 -5.72 -2.38
N ILE A 62 4.94 -5.01 -3.26
CA ILE A 62 4.96 -5.23 -4.71
C ILE A 62 6.39 -5.06 -5.24
N ARG A 63 7.06 -3.95 -4.87
CA ARG A 63 8.46 -3.70 -5.24
C ARG A 63 9.37 -4.83 -4.78
N TYR A 64 9.21 -5.34 -3.56
CA TYR A 64 9.98 -6.49 -3.06
C TYR A 64 9.74 -7.74 -3.91
N VAL A 65 8.48 -8.08 -4.18
CA VAL A 65 8.11 -9.27 -4.98
C VAL A 65 8.66 -9.17 -6.40
N VAL A 66 8.47 -8.04 -7.07
CA VAL A 66 8.97 -7.80 -8.43
C VAL A 66 10.48 -7.98 -8.49
N LEU A 67 11.23 -7.35 -7.59
CA LEU A 67 12.68 -7.53 -7.56
C LEU A 67 13.08 -8.97 -7.25
N LYS A 68 12.37 -9.65 -6.35
CA LYS A 68 12.69 -11.06 -6.03
C LYS A 68 12.42 -11.99 -7.21
N LEU A 69 11.41 -11.71 -8.02
CA LEU A 69 11.06 -12.50 -9.20
C LEU A 69 11.95 -12.19 -10.41
N VAL A 70 12.24 -10.91 -10.65
CA VAL A 70 13.08 -10.46 -11.77
C VAL A 70 14.56 -10.75 -11.51
N TRP A 71 15.04 -10.53 -10.29
CA TRP A 71 16.45 -10.69 -9.94
C TRP A 71 16.84 -12.13 -9.60
N LYS A 72 15.88 -13.05 -9.41
CA LYS A 72 16.16 -14.50 -9.43
C LYS A 72 16.39 -15.05 -10.84
N LYS A 73 16.00 -14.29 -11.87
CA LYS A 73 16.08 -14.70 -13.29
C LYS A 73 17.35 -14.21 -14.00
N LEU A 74 18.11 -13.29 -13.39
CA LEU A 74 19.48 -12.92 -13.78
C LEU A 74 20.46 -13.64 -12.86
#